data_AF-A0A2A4VLE7-F1
#
_entry.id   AF-A0A2A4VLE7-F1
#
_cell.length_a   1.000
_cell.length_b   1.000
_cell.length_c   1.000
_cell.angle_alpha   90.00
_cell.angle_beta   90.00
_cell.angle_gamma   90.00
#
_symmetry.space_group_name_H-M   'P 1'
#
loop_
_entity.id
_entity.type
_entity.pdbx_description
1 polymer ?
#
loop_
_entity_poly.entity_id
_entity_poly.type
_entity_poly.pdbx_seq_one_letter_code
_entity_poly.pdbx_strand_id
1 'polypeptide(L)' 'MSLSNGVSGLFDVSPYINKGFFKELANEAYVKLVKVDSSGMGVCWPNEQDFSVDTLEAELIK' A
#
# COMPACT_ATOMS: atom_id res chain seq x y z
N MET A 1 6.81 -6.24 1.11
CA MET A 1 5.56 -7.02 1.32
C MET A 1 5.74 -8.35 0.61
N SER A 2 5.37 -9.48 1.23
CA SER A 2 5.36 -10.78 0.57
C SER A 2 3.91 -11.22 0.41
N LEU A 3 3.43 -11.24 -0.84
CA LEU A 3 2.12 -11.77 -1.20
C LEU A 3 2.15 -13.30 -1.07
N SER A 4 1.00 -13.91 -0.80
CA SER A 4 0.87 -15.37 -0.61
C SER A 4 1.29 -16.20 -1.84
N ASN A 5 1.44 -15.56 -3.00
CA ASN A 5 1.98 -16.14 -4.23
C ASN A 5 3.53 -16.11 -4.33
N GLY A 6 4.23 -15.65 -3.28
CA GLY A 6 5.69 -15.51 -3.27
C GLY A 6 6.20 -14.24 -3.95
N VAL A 7 5.30 -13.40 -4.49
CA VAL A 7 5.67 -12.11 -5.07
C VAL A 7 5.99 -11.15 -3.94
N SER A 8 7.22 -10.65 -3.97
CA SER A 8 7.65 -9.59 -3.09
C SER A 8 8.27 -8.49 -3.94
N GLY A 9 7.88 -7.26 -3.67
CA GLY A 9 8.40 -6.12 -4.40
C GLY A 9 8.22 -4.82 -3.65
N LEU A 10 8.78 -3.78 -4.26
CA LEU A 10 8.69 -2.40 -3.81
C LEU A 10 7.45 -1.77 -4.43
N PHE A 11 6.50 -1.41 -3.58
CA PHE A 11 5.36 -0.60 -3.99
C PHE A 11 5.69 0.86 -3.67
N ASP A 12 5.88 1.66 -4.71
CA ASP A 12 6.19 3.07 -4.55
C ASP A 12 4.91 3.89 -4.35
N VAL A 13 4.75 4.46 -3.16
CA VAL A 13 3.57 5.29 -2.82
C VAL A 13 3.73 6.75 -3.26
N SER A 14 4.91 7.17 -3.73
CA SER A 14 5.23 8.56 -4.11
C SER A 14 4.26 9.18 -5.12
N PRO A 15 3.77 8.48 -6.18
CA PRO A 15 2.79 9.07 -7.09
C PRO A 15 1.42 9.29 -6.44
N TYR A 16 1.13 8.61 -5.33
CA TYR A 16 -0.14 8.72 -4.61
C TYR A 16 -0.10 9.84 -3.56
N ILE A 17 1.07 10.16 -2.98
CA ILE A 17 1.16 11.15 -1.90
C ILE A 17 0.67 12.56 -2.30
N ASN A 18 0.68 12.87 -3.60
CA ASN A 18 0.20 14.16 -4.10
C ASN A 18 -1.31 14.17 -4.38
N LYS A 19 -1.98 13.02 -4.27
CA LYS A 19 -3.44 12.90 -4.38
C LYS A 19 -4.07 13.07 -3.00
N GLY A 20 -4.33 14.31 -2.60
CA GLY A 20 -5.21 14.72 -1.49
C GLY A 20 -5.35 13.76 -0.30
N PHE A 21 -6.18 12.73 -0.46
CA PHE A 21 -6.46 11.68 0.52
C PHE A 21 -5.22 10.90 1.00
N PHE A 22 -4.21 10.73 0.16
CA PHE A 22 -2.97 9.98 0.44
C PHE A 22 -1.80 10.85 0.89
N LYS A 23 -2.01 12.13 1.20
CA LYS A 23 -0.96 13.06 1.63
C LYS A 23 -0.15 12.56 2.84
N GLU A 24 -0.75 11.73 3.68
CA GLU A 24 -0.11 11.18 4.88
C GLU A 24 0.92 10.11 4.55
N LEU A 25 0.79 9.47 3.39
CA LEU A 25 1.82 8.57 2.85
C LEU A 25 3.10 9.32 2.46
N ALA A 26 3.12 10.66 2.42
CA ALA A 26 4.36 11.41 2.29
C ALA A 26 5.26 11.30 3.54
N ASN A 27 4.70 10.91 4.68
CA ASN A 27 5.44 10.75 5.92
C ASN A 27 5.99 9.33 6.03
N GLU A 28 7.31 9.20 6.02
CA GLU A 28 7.99 7.89 6.09
C GLU A 28 7.61 7.07 7.34
N ALA A 29 7.40 7.74 8.48
CA ALA A 29 6.95 7.07 9.70
C ALA A 29 5.52 6.57 9.57
N TYR A 30 4.67 7.27 8.82
CA TYR A 30 3.29 6.89 8.57
C TYR A 30 3.19 5.72 7.59
N VAL A 31 4.00 5.73 6.52
CA VAL A 31 4.06 4.60 5.56
C VAL A 31 4.43 3.29 6.26
N LYS A 32 5.30 3.34 7.28
CA LYS A 32 5.67 2.18 8.10
C LYS A 32 4.53 1.63 8.96
N LEU A 33 3.43 2.37 9.15
CA LEU A 33 2.24 1.91 9.86
C LEU A 33 1.32 1.02 9.02
N VAL A 34 1.71 0.74 7.76
CA VAL A 34 0.98 -0.16 6.87
C VAL A 34 0.72 -1.50 7.53
N LYS A 35 -0.52 -1.99 7.40
CA LYS A 35 -0.98 -3.26 7.95
C LYS A 35 -1.68 -4.05 6.87
N VAL A 36 -1.67 -5.37 6.96
CA VAL A 36 -2.53 -6.20 6.12
C VAL A 36 -3.97 -6.00 6.58
N ASP A 37 -4.89 -5.80 5.63
CA ASP A 37 -6.30 -5.70 5.95
C ASP A 37 -6.80 -6.98 6.63
N SER A 38 -7.84 -6.86 7.45
CA SER A 38 -8.42 -8.02 8.15
C SER A 38 -8.87 -9.13 7.19
N SER A 39 -9.21 -8.77 5.95
CA SER A 39 -9.59 -9.71 4.89
C SER A 39 -8.39 -10.38 4.20
N GLY A 40 -7.17 -9.89 4.42
CA GLY A 40 -5.97 -10.35 3.70
C GLY A 40 -5.93 -9.99 2.21
N MET A 41 -6.91 -9.22 1.72
CA MET A 41 -7.06 -8.83 0.31
C MET A 41 -6.48 -7.44 0.01
N GLY A 42 -5.64 -6.90 0.90
CA GLY A 42 -5.04 -5.59 0.72
C GLY A 42 -4.19 -5.16 1.91
N VAL A 43 -3.71 -3.93 1.83
CA VAL A 43 -3.04 -3.25 2.94
C VAL A 43 -3.76 -1.96 3.27
N CYS A 44 -3.77 -1.59 4.54
CA CYS A 44 -4.46 -0.41 5.05
C CYS A 44 -3.62 0.36 6.07
N TRP A 45 -3.95 1.63 6.22
CA TRP A 45 -3.34 2.59 7.13
C TRP A 45 -4.36 3.09 8.17
N PRO A 46 -3.89 3.70 9.28
CA PRO A 46 -4.76 4.17 10.35
C PRO A 46 -5.84 5.18 9.94
N ASN A 47 -5.63 5.96 8.87
CA ASN A 47 -6.59 6.97 8.40
C ASN A 47 -7.42 6.46 7.21
N GLU A 48 -7.77 5.18 7.23
CA GLU A 48 -8.67 4.56 6.25
C GLU A 48 -8.16 4.61 4.81
N GLN A 49 -6.87 4.91 4.59
CA GLN A 49 -6.25 4.68 3.30
C GLN A 49 -5.98 3.20 3.14
N ASP A 50 -6.39 2.63 2.03
CA ASP A 50 -6.14 1.24 1.68
C ASP A 50 -5.72 1.08 0.22
N PHE A 51 -4.97 0.01 -0.03
CA PHE A 51 -4.71 -0.50 -1.37
C PHE A 51 -5.10 -1.96 -1.42
N SER A 52 -6.00 -2.30 -2.33
CA SER A 52 -6.38 -3.69 -2.60
C SER A 52 -5.24 -4.44 -3.28
N VAL A 53 -5.23 -5.77 -3.13
CA VAL A 53 -4.24 -6.66 -3.78
C VAL A 53 -4.19 -6.44 -5.28
N ASP A 54 -5.31 -6.24 -5.97
CA ASP A 54 -5.33 -5.94 -7.42
C ASP A 54 -4.51 -4.71 -7.79
N THR A 55 -4.55 -3.66 -6.96
CA THR A 55 -3.78 -2.42 -7.20
C THR A 55 -2.30 -2.64 -6.96
N LEU A 56 -1.96 -3.41 -5.92
CA LEU A 56 -0.58 -3.78 -5.61
C LEU A 56 0.01 -4.67 -6.71
N GLU A 57 -0.73 -5.67 -7.18
CA GLU A 57 -0.31 -6.56 -8.26
C GLU A 57 -0.10 -5.79 -9.57
N ALA A 58 -1.01 -4.88 -9.92
CA ALA A 58 -0.89 -4.07 -11.14
C ALA A 58 0.39 -3.20 -11.16
N GLU A 59 0.83 -2.68 -10.02
CA GLU A 59 2.08 -1.90 -9.92
C GLU A 59 3.33 -2.79 -9.80
N LEU A 60 3.22 -3.99 -9.23
CA LEU A 60 4.34 -4.94 -9.09
C LEU A 60 4.67 -5.69 -10.39
N ILE A 61 3.71 -5.80 -11.32
CA ILE A 61 3.88 -6.50 -12.63
C ILE A 61 4.38 -5.53 -13.73
N LYS A 62 4.59 -4.26 -13.39
CA LYS A 62 5.04 -3.21 -14.31
C LYS A 62 6.54 -3.26 -14.57
#